data_AF-A0AAU7DEZ7-F1
#
_entry.id   AF-A0AAU7DEZ7-F1
#
_cell.length_a   1.000
_cell.length_b   1.000
_cell.length_c   1.000
_cell.angle_alpha   90.00
_cell.angle_beta   90.00
_cell.angle_gamma   90.00
#
_symmetry.space_group_name_H-M   'P 1'
#
loop_
_entity.id
_entity.type
_entity.pdbx_description
1 polymer ?
#
loop_
_entity_poly.entity_id
_entity_poly.type
_entity_poly.pdbx_seq_one_letter_code
_entity_poly.pdbx_strand_id
1 'polypeptide(L)'
;MNFLKEVFSYICGQQHNWVLGGVTLPCCQRCTGLYVGACFALIFVVVFRPRPSAFQYWIHGAFMLAMFPFGFHLVEHGGLVRTFTGMLFAMGLVYYLALNPFSAWNVWRDLRTSLMVAYLSLIAAAAVLLLVMVYTGGVITGLFLTALAALGLAVLVLLTLSNLIVLPGILRLLFRRSIPSPP
;
A
#
# COMPACT_ATOMS: atom_id res chain seq x y z
N MET A 1 8.98 4.25 21.02
CA MET A 1 7.51 4.30 20.86
C MET A 1 6.93 5.72 20.86
N ASN A 2 7.39 6.63 21.72
CA ASN A 2 6.83 8.00 21.78
C ASN A 2 6.97 8.80 20.47
N PHE A 3 8.14 8.76 19.82
CA PHE A 3 8.34 9.42 18.53
C PHE A 3 7.37 8.94 17.43
N LEU A 4 7.17 7.63 17.28
CA LEU A 4 6.23 7.11 16.28
C LEU A 4 4.79 7.55 16.57
N LYS A 5 4.38 7.57 17.85
CA LYS A 5 3.06 8.10 18.23
C LYS A 5 2.93 9.56 17.85
N GLU A 6 3.96 10.37 18.07
CA GLU A 6 3.94 11.77 17.68
C GLU A 6 3.79 11.94 16.16
N VAL A 7 4.62 11.25 15.37
CA VAL A 7 4.51 11.25 13.90
C VAL A 7 3.12 10.84 13.42
N PHE A 8 2.57 9.75 13.94
CA PHE A 8 1.25 9.27 13.51
C PHE A 8 0.08 10.13 14.03
N SER A 9 0.27 10.95 15.06
CA SER A 9 -0.75 11.91 15.51
C SER A 9 -1.05 12.95 14.45
N TYR A 10 -0.04 13.41 13.69
CA TYR A 10 -0.21 14.34 12.58
C TYR A 10 -0.91 13.73 11.35
N ILE A 11 -0.91 12.40 11.22
CA ILE A 11 -1.42 11.71 10.02
C ILE A 11 -2.81 11.10 10.25
N CYS A 12 -2.98 10.37 11.35
CA CYS A 12 -4.20 9.58 11.64
C CYS A 12 -5.09 10.22 12.72
N GLY A 13 -4.63 11.26 13.43
CA GLY A 13 -5.37 11.89 14.53
C GLY A 13 -5.62 10.99 15.75
N GLN A 14 -5.23 9.72 15.71
CA GLN A 14 -5.19 8.75 16.81
C GLN A 14 -6.50 8.44 17.55
N GLN A 15 -7.66 8.88 17.04
CA GLN A 15 -8.94 8.75 17.76
C GLN A 15 -9.45 7.29 17.88
N HIS A 16 -8.89 6.34 17.13
CA HIS A 16 -9.26 4.92 17.15
C HIS A 16 -8.04 3.99 17.09
N ASN A 17 -7.03 4.26 17.91
CA ASN A 17 -5.86 3.39 18.01
C ASN A 17 -6.25 1.99 18.47
N TRP A 18 -5.69 0.97 17.83
CA TRP A 18 -5.96 -0.41 18.21
C TRP A 18 -5.16 -0.77 19.46
N VAL A 19 -5.81 -1.34 20.47
CA VAL A 19 -5.15 -1.95 21.63
C VAL A 19 -5.09 -3.47 21.44
N LEU A 20 -3.88 -4.02 21.32
CA LEU A 20 -3.64 -5.47 21.15
C LEU A 20 -2.86 -5.99 22.35
N GLY A 21 -3.45 -6.91 23.12
CA GLY A 21 -2.78 -7.50 24.30
C GLY A 21 -2.31 -6.45 25.33
N GLY A 22 -3.08 -5.37 25.52
CA GLY A 22 -2.73 -4.25 26.40
C GLY A 22 -1.77 -3.22 25.79
N VAL A 23 -1.25 -3.44 24.57
CA VAL A 23 -0.37 -2.49 23.87
C VAL A 23 -1.16 -1.68 22.87
N THR A 24 -1.18 -0.36 23.05
CA THR A 24 -1.75 0.57 22.07
C THR A 24 -0.80 0.73 20.89
N LEU A 25 -1.25 0.34 19.69
CA LEU A 25 -0.56 0.61 18.44
C LEU A 25 -0.43 2.13 18.23
N PRO A 26 0.61 2.59 17.52
CA PRO A 26 0.83 4.03 17.31
C PRO A 26 -0.12 4.64 16.27
N CYS A 27 -0.92 3.82 15.58
CA CYS A 27 -1.86 4.25 14.56
C CYS A 27 -3.22 3.55 14.70
N CYS A 28 -4.23 4.14 14.06
CA CYS A 28 -5.59 3.62 13.98
C CYS A 28 -5.67 2.34 13.15
N GLN A 29 -6.73 1.57 13.36
CA GLN A 29 -6.99 0.27 12.72
C GLN A 29 -6.79 0.29 11.20
N ARG A 30 -7.31 1.34 10.55
CA ARG A 30 -7.17 1.55 9.10
C ARG A 30 -5.73 1.84 8.68
N CYS A 31 -5.04 2.71 9.43
CA CYS A 31 -3.64 3.02 9.16
C CYS A 31 -2.72 1.82 9.39
N THR A 32 -3.01 0.97 10.38
CA THR A 32 -2.32 -0.31 10.55
C THR A 32 -2.43 -1.14 9.27
N GLY A 33 -3.65 -1.27 8.73
CA GLY A 33 -3.88 -1.96 7.45
C GLY A 33 -3.11 -1.33 6.30
N LEU A 34 -3.17 0.00 6.17
CA LEU A 34 -2.51 0.75 5.11
C LEU A 34 -0.99 0.57 5.13
N TYR A 35 -0.35 0.82 6.26
CA TYR A 35 1.11 0.80 6.32
C TYR A 35 1.67 -0.63 6.30
N VAL A 36 1.06 -1.57 7.02
CA VAL A 36 1.46 -2.98 6.95
C VAL A 36 1.24 -3.52 5.54
N GLY A 37 0.11 -3.18 4.92
CA GLY A 37 -0.19 -3.50 3.53
C GLY A 37 0.83 -2.91 2.56
N ALA A 38 1.29 -1.67 2.78
CA ALA A 38 2.29 -1.03 1.92
C ALA A 38 3.64 -1.77 1.95
N CYS A 39 4.05 -2.28 3.11
CA CYS A 39 5.23 -3.15 3.23
C CYS A 39 5.11 -4.40 2.36
N PHE A 40 4.01 -5.16 2.54
CA PHE A 40 3.79 -6.38 1.75
C PHE A 40 3.68 -6.08 0.25
N ALA A 41 2.94 -5.03 -0.11
CA ALA A 41 2.77 -4.62 -1.49
C ALA A 41 4.10 -4.31 -2.16
N LEU A 42 4.99 -3.57 -1.49
CA LEU A 42 6.31 -3.27 -2.04
C LEU A 42 7.13 -4.53 -2.21
N ILE A 43 7.15 -5.43 -1.22
CA ILE A 43 7.84 -6.73 -1.34
C ILE A 43 7.35 -7.47 -2.58
N PHE A 44 6.03 -7.60 -2.76
CA PHE A 44 5.47 -8.30 -3.91
C PHE A 44 5.78 -7.60 -5.23
N VAL A 45 5.69 -6.27 -5.29
CA VAL A 45 6.03 -5.50 -6.49
C VAL A 45 7.52 -5.61 -6.84
N VAL A 46 8.42 -5.59 -5.85
CA VAL A 46 9.87 -5.72 -6.07
C VAL A 46 10.28 -7.14 -6.49
N VAL A 47 9.65 -8.16 -5.90
CA VAL A 47 9.95 -9.58 -6.17
C VAL A 47 9.39 -10.01 -7.53
N PHE A 48 8.10 -9.77 -7.78
CA PHE A 48 7.43 -10.22 -8.99
C PHE A 48 7.58 -9.25 -10.15
N ARG A 49 7.61 -7.94 -9.86
CA ARG A 49 7.68 -6.85 -10.86
C ARG A 49 6.64 -6.99 -11.97
N PRO A 50 5.34 -7.23 -11.63
CA PRO A 50 4.31 -7.48 -12.63
C PRO A 50 4.22 -6.32 -13.62
N ARG A 51 4.51 -6.59 -14.91
CA ARG A 51 4.38 -5.57 -15.96
C ARG A 51 2.96 -5.01 -15.99
N PRO A 52 2.80 -3.68 -16.14
CA PRO A 52 1.48 -3.08 -16.26
C PRO A 52 0.70 -3.63 -17.45
N SER A 53 -0.49 -4.13 -17.17
CA SER A 53 -1.46 -4.65 -18.13
C SER A 53 -2.87 -4.19 -17.73
N ALA A 54 -3.83 -4.26 -18.65
CA ALA A 54 -5.21 -3.86 -18.35
C ALA A 54 -5.78 -4.60 -17.13
N PHE A 55 -5.50 -5.90 -17.01
CA PHE A 55 -5.91 -6.70 -15.86
C PHE A 55 -5.29 -6.19 -14.55
N GLN A 56 -3.98 -5.89 -14.55
CA GLN A 56 -3.29 -5.35 -13.38
C GLN A 56 -3.84 -4.00 -12.94
N TYR A 57 -4.11 -3.10 -13.89
CA TYR A 57 -4.75 -1.82 -13.57
C TYR A 57 -6.13 -2.01 -12.95
N TRP A 58 -6.94 -2.91 -13.51
CA TRP A 58 -8.28 -3.17 -12.98
C TRP A 58 -8.26 -3.75 -11.57
N ILE A 59 -7.44 -4.79 -11.31
CA ILE A 59 -7.43 -5.43 -9.98
C ILE A 59 -6.89 -4.49 -8.90
N HIS A 60 -5.78 -3.79 -9.16
CA HIS A 60 -5.23 -2.81 -8.21
C HIS A 60 -6.10 -1.57 -8.09
N GLY A 61 -6.79 -1.17 -9.17
CA GLY A 61 -7.79 -0.10 -9.15
C GLY A 61 -8.98 -0.46 -8.27
N ALA A 62 -9.51 -1.68 -8.40
CA ALA A 62 -10.57 -2.20 -7.55
C ALA A 62 -10.17 -2.23 -6.07
N PHE A 63 -8.92 -2.59 -5.76
CA PHE A 63 -8.39 -2.52 -4.41
C PHE A 63 -8.36 -1.09 -3.84
N MET A 64 -8.02 -0.08 -4.66
CA MET A 64 -8.12 1.31 -4.22
C MET A 64 -9.58 1.74 -3.98
N LEU A 65 -10.50 1.28 -4.84
CA LEU A 65 -11.92 1.60 -4.72
C LEU A 65 -12.57 1.00 -3.47
N ALA A 66 -12.00 -0.04 -2.86
CA ALA A 66 -12.46 -0.55 -1.57
C ALA A 66 -12.47 0.55 -0.50
N MET A 67 -11.60 1.56 -0.60
CA MET A 67 -11.62 2.69 0.32
C MET A 67 -12.87 3.57 0.18
N PHE A 68 -13.62 3.55 -0.93
CA PHE A 68 -14.80 4.39 -1.08
C PHE A 68 -15.94 4.02 -0.10
N PRO A 69 -16.50 2.79 -0.12
CA PRO A 69 -17.61 2.44 0.77
C PRO A 69 -17.20 2.44 2.25
N PHE A 70 -15.99 1.99 2.56
CA PHE A 70 -15.53 1.87 3.94
C PHE A 70 -14.89 3.16 4.45
N GLY A 71 -14.19 3.89 3.58
CA GLY A 71 -13.50 5.14 3.88
C GLY A 71 -14.42 6.23 4.40
N PHE A 72 -15.53 6.43 3.68
CA PHE A 72 -16.58 7.40 3.99
C PHE A 72 -17.65 6.88 4.95
N HIS A 73 -17.43 5.72 5.58
CA HIS A 73 -18.37 5.12 6.51
C HIS A 73 -19.78 4.90 5.94
N LEU A 74 -19.89 4.65 4.62
CA LEU A 74 -21.19 4.36 3.98
C LEU A 74 -21.79 3.02 4.47
N VAL A 75 -20.93 2.15 5.00
CA VAL A 75 -21.31 0.87 5.61
C VAL A 75 -20.71 0.83 7.01
N GLU A 76 -21.49 0.41 8.01
CA GLU A 76 -20.96 0.16 9.35
C GLU A 76 -19.98 -1.00 9.34
N HIS A 77 -18.82 -0.82 9.98
CA HIS A 77 -17.74 -1.80 9.92
C HIS A 77 -16.81 -1.71 11.13
N GLY A 78 -16.45 -2.87 11.66
CA GLY A 78 -15.54 -3.01 12.79
C GLY A 78 -14.06 -2.87 12.43
N GLY A 79 -13.19 -3.02 13.44
CA GLY A 79 -11.74 -2.85 13.28
C GLY A 79 -11.12 -3.76 12.22
N LEU A 80 -11.52 -5.04 12.15
CA LEU A 80 -10.96 -5.99 11.20
C LEU A 80 -11.21 -5.57 9.75
N VAL A 81 -12.43 -5.14 9.43
CA VAL A 81 -12.79 -4.65 8.10
C VAL A 81 -12.03 -3.35 7.78
N ARG A 82 -11.85 -2.45 8.76
CA ARG A 82 -11.04 -1.24 8.60
C ARG A 82 -9.58 -1.55 8.26
N THR A 83 -8.99 -2.56 8.90
CA THR A 83 -7.63 -3.00 8.60
C THR A 83 -7.54 -3.70 7.25
N PHE A 84 -8.47 -4.61 6.93
CA PHE A 84 -8.50 -5.32 5.66
C PHE A 84 -8.58 -4.34 4.47
N THR A 85 -9.52 -3.40 4.55
CA THR A 85 -9.74 -2.40 3.50
C THR A 85 -8.57 -1.43 3.38
N GLY A 86 -7.93 -1.06 4.49
CA GLY A 86 -6.67 -0.32 4.48
C GLY A 86 -5.56 -1.08 3.76
N MET A 87 -5.44 -2.40 3.99
CA MET A 87 -4.44 -3.23 3.32
C MET A 87 -4.71 -3.37 1.82
N LEU A 88 -5.96 -3.61 1.41
CA LEU A 88 -6.33 -3.63 -0.01
C LEU A 88 -5.97 -2.29 -0.66
N PHE A 89 -6.39 -1.17 -0.06
CA PHE A 89 -6.05 0.16 -0.57
C PHE A 89 -4.55 0.33 -0.74
N ALA A 90 -3.73 -0.14 0.22
CA ALA A 90 -2.27 -0.11 0.12
C ALA A 90 -1.71 -0.94 -1.05
N MET A 91 -2.25 -2.13 -1.30
CA MET A 91 -1.87 -2.98 -2.43
C MET A 91 -2.13 -2.28 -3.76
N GLY A 92 -3.24 -1.56 -3.87
CA GLY A 92 -3.53 -0.72 -5.03
C GLY A 92 -2.58 0.48 -5.11
N LEU A 93 -2.50 1.26 -4.04
CA LEU A 93 -1.71 2.50 -3.96
C LEU A 93 -0.23 2.27 -4.27
N VAL A 94 0.40 1.26 -3.67
CA VAL A 94 1.83 0.97 -3.90
C VAL A 94 2.07 0.53 -5.33
N TYR A 95 1.18 -0.26 -5.92
CA TYR A 95 1.29 -0.64 -7.34
C TYR A 95 1.27 0.61 -8.24
N TYR A 96 0.30 1.50 -8.05
CA TYR A 96 0.18 2.73 -8.81
C TYR A 96 1.35 3.69 -8.59
N LEU A 97 1.83 3.84 -7.35
CA LEU A 97 3.02 4.64 -7.06
C LEU A 97 4.28 4.02 -7.66
N ALA A 98 4.37 2.69 -7.80
CA ALA A 98 5.53 2.07 -8.43
C ALA A 98 5.57 2.28 -9.95
N LEU A 99 4.42 2.55 -10.61
CA LEU A 99 4.31 2.65 -12.07
C LEU A 99 5.40 3.54 -12.69
N ASN A 100 5.50 4.77 -12.20
CA ASN A 100 6.40 5.77 -12.75
C ASN A 100 7.89 5.43 -12.53
N PRO A 101 8.41 5.29 -11.29
CA PRO A 101 9.83 4.99 -11.07
C PRO A 101 10.27 3.68 -11.72
N PHE A 102 9.46 2.62 -11.65
CA PHE A 102 9.84 1.33 -12.23
C PHE A 102 9.81 1.35 -13.77
N SER A 103 8.94 2.17 -14.37
CA SER A 103 8.96 2.37 -15.83
C SER A 103 10.20 3.16 -16.25
N ALA A 104 10.56 4.20 -15.50
CA ALA A 104 11.78 4.97 -15.76
C ALA A 104 13.05 4.13 -15.64
N TRP A 105 13.06 3.14 -14.74
CA TRP A 105 14.18 2.20 -14.56
C TRP A 105 14.08 0.94 -15.45
N ASN A 106 13.01 0.80 -16.23
CA ASN A 106 12.76 -0.36 -17.09
C ASN A 106 12.89 -1.72 -16.37
N VAL A 107 12.33 -1.82 -15.15
CA VAL A 107 12.50 -3.02 -14.29
C VAL A 107 11.33 -4.00 -14.32
N TRP A 108 10.28 -3.73 -15.10
CA TRP A 108 9.10 -4.59 -15.21
C TRP A 108 9.41 -5.95 -15.84
N ARG A 109 8.65 -6.97 -15.44
CA ARG A 109 8.75 -8.34 -15.96
C ARG A 109 7.40 -8.84 -16.44
N ASP A 110 7.40 -9.46 -17.61
CA ASP A 110 6.25 -10.23 -18.08
C ASP A 110 6.15 -11.52 -17.27
N LEU A 111 5.07 -11.61 -16.49
CA LEU A 111 4.84 -12.76 -15.63
C LEU A 111 4.15 -13.88 -16.43
N ARG A 112 4.67 -15.10 -16.28
CA ARG A 112 3.96 -16.31 -16.67
C ARG A 112 2.69 -16.46 -15.83
N THR A 113 1.66 -17.12 -16.37
CA THR A 113 0.38 -17.32 -15.68
C THR A 113 0.54 -17.95 -14.29
N SER A 114 1.45 -18.91 -14.11
CA SER A 114 1.71 -19.53 -12.81
C SER A 114 2.28 -18.54 -11.77
N LEU A 115 3.17 -17.64 -12.19
CA LEU A 115 3.71 -16.58 -11.32
C LEU A 115 2.67 -15.51 -11.02
N MET A 116 1.77 -15.24 -11.96
CA MET A 116 0.63 -14.36 -11.74
C MET A 116 -0.31 -14.91 -10.67
N VAL A 117 -0.65 -16.20 -10.77
CA VAL A 117 -1.44 -16.88 -9.75
C VAL A 117 -0.73 -16.82 -8.41
N ALA A 118 0.57 -17.15 -8.35
CA ALA A 118 1.35 -17.06 -7.12
C ALA A 118 1.35 -15.64 -6.51
N TYR A 119 1.51 -14.60 -7.33
CA TYR A 119 1.45 -13.20 -6.90
C TYR A 119 0.10 -12.87 -6.23
N LEU A 120 -1.01 -13.23 -6.88
CA LEU A 120 -2.35 -12.98 -6.34
C LEU A 120 -2.65 -13.83 -5.09
N SER A 121 -2.23 -15.09 -5.08
CA SER A 121 -2.35 -15.97 -3.92
C SER A 121 -1.56 -15.45 -2.72
N LEU A 122 -0.38 -14.85 -2.93
CA LEU A 122 0.40 -14.23 -1.85
C LEU A 122 -0.24 -12.96 -1.31
N ILE A 123 -0.89 -12.14 -2.16
CA ILE A 123 -1.70 -11.01 -1.70
C ILE A 123 -2.83 -11.50 -0.79
N ALA A 124 -3.57 -12.51 -1.24
CA ALA A 124 -4.66 -13.10 -0.46
C ALA A 124 -4.14 -13.71 0.87
N ALA A 125 -3.05 -14.48 0.82
CA ALA A 125 -2.43 -15.06 2.00
C ALA A 125 -1.93 -14.00 2.98
N ALA A 126 -1.34 -12.91 2.51
CA ALA A 126 -0.90 -11.80 3.36
C ALA A 126 -2.08 -11.10 4.03
N ALA A 127 -3.21 -10.94 3.32
CA ALA A 127 -4.42 -10.37 3.91
C ALA A 127 -5.00 -11.26 5.01
N VAL A 128 -5.08 -12.57 4.77
CA VAL A 128 -5.49 -13.55 5.79
C VAL A 128 -4.54 -13.52 6.98
N LEU A 129 -3.22 -13.51 6.74
CA LEU A 129 -2.21 -13.45 7.79
C LEU A 129 -2.40 -12.21 8.66
N LEU A 130 -2.53 -11.02 8.06
CA LEU A 130 -2.75 -9.79 8.81
C LEU A 130 -4.03 -9.86 9.66
N LEU A 131 -5.12 -10.39 9.10
CA LEU A 131 -6.37 -10.54 9.83
C LEU A 131 -6.24 -11.51 11.00
N VAL A 132 -5.56 -12.64 10.81
CA VAL A 132 -5.28 -13.61 11.88
C VAL A 132 -4.43 -12.96 12.97
N MET A 133 -3.35 -12.25 12.62
CA MET A 133 -2.50 -11.55 13.57
C MET A 133 -3.28 -10.53 14.41
N VAL A 134 -4.13 -9.75 13.78
CA VAL A 134 -4.91 -8.72 14.46
C VAL A 134 -6.04 -9.32 15.30
N TYR A 135 -6.60 -10.46 14.87
CA TYR A 135 -7.63 -11.19 15.62
C TYR A 135 -7.07 -11.88 16.86
N THR A 136 -5.93 -12.58 16.75
CA THR A 136 -5.28 -13.24 17.89
C THR A 136 -4.64 -12.23 18.84
N GLY A 137 -4.13 -11.12 18.30
CA GLY A 137 -3.55 -10.02 19.06
C GLY A 137 -2.31 -10.42 19.83
N GLY A 138 -2.13 -9.82 21.02
CA GLY A 138 -0.97 -10.03 21.89
C GLY A 138 0.15 -9.01 21.72
N VAL A 139 1.04 -8.97 22.72
CA VAL A 139 2.14 -7.99 22.83
C VAL A 139 3.12 -8.10 21.65
N ILE A 140 3.53 -9.33 21.31
CA ILE A 140 4.48 -9.59 20.21
C ILE A 140 3.88 -9.12 18.88
N THR A 141 2.61 -9.44 18.63
CA THR A 141 1.89 -8.99 17.44
C THR A 141 1.82 -7.46 17.37
N GLY A 142 1.54 -6.80 18.50
CA GLY A 142 1.53 -5.34 18.59
C GLY A 142 2.87 -4.70 18.22
N LEU A 143 3.98 -5.26 18.72
CA LEU A 143 5.33 -4.81 18.38
C LEU A 143 5.65 -5.02 16.89
N PHE A 144 5.32 -6.19 16.36
CA PHE A 144 5.57 -6.52 14.97
C PHE A 144 4.77 -5.62 14.01
N LEU A 145 3.48 -5.42 14.28
CA LEU A 145 2.62 -4.52 13.50
C LEU A 145 3.10 -3.06 13.60
N THR A 146 3.63 -2.65 14.76
CA THR A 146 4.23 -1.32 14.93
C THR A 146 5.47 -1.15 14.04
N ALA A 147 6.36 -2.13 14.02
CA ALA A 147 7.55 -2.10 13.17
C ALA A 147 7.18 -2.08 11.67
N LEU A 148 6.25 -2.95 11.26
CA LEU A 148 5.75 -2.97 9.88
C LEU A 148 5.03 -1.69 9.49
N ALA A 149 4.29 -1.06 10.41
CA ALA A 149 3.65 0.23 10.13
C ALA A 149 4.68 1.35 9.93
N ALA A 150 5.74 1.39 10.74
CA ALA A 150 6.83 2.35 10.56
C ALA A 150 7.56 2.17 9.21
N LEU A 151 7.87 0.92 8.86
CA LEU A 151 8.46 0.58 7.56
C LEU A 151 7.51 0.95 6.42
N GLY A 152 6.21 0.71 6.59
CA GLY A 152 5.19 1.00 5.58
C GLY A 152 5.07 2.49 5.29
N LEU A 153 5.13 3.31 6.35
CA LEU A 153 5.20 4.76 6.20
C LEU A 153 6.44 5.18 5.39
N ALA A 154 7.61 4.63 5.72
CA ALA A 154 8.84 4.90 4.98
C ALA A 154 8.73 4.49 3.50
N VAL A 155 8.13 3.33 3.21
CA VAL A 155 7.86 2.87 1.84
C VAL A 155 7.01 3.88 1.06
N LEU A 156 5.91 4.34 1.64
CA LEU A 156 5.04 5.32 0.98
C LEU A 156 5.77 6.64 0.74
N VAL A 157 6.50 7.15 1.73
CA VAL A 157 7.32 8.37 1.58
C VAL A 157 8.34 8.21 0.44
N LEU A 158 9.09 7.12 0.42
CA LEU A 158 10.12 6.87 -0.59
C LEU A 158 9.53 6.74 -2.00
N LEU A 159 8.41 6.04 -2.15
CA LEU A 159 7.73 5.91 -3.44
C LEU A 159 7.16 7.25 -3.92
N THR A 160 6.57 8.04 -3.02
CA THR A 160 6.08 9.39 -3.34
C THR A 160 7.23 10.30 -3.76
N LEU A 161 8.34 10.33 -3.01
CA LEU A 161 9.52 11.11 -3.38
C LEU A 161 10.11 10.65 -4.72
N SER A 162 10.19 9.34 -4.96
CA SER A 162 10.65 8.79 -6.24
C SER A 162 9.77 9.27 -7.41
N ASN A 163 8.45 9.31 -7.22
CA ASN A 163 7.54 9.87 -8.22
C ASN A 163 7.83 11.35 -8.49
N LEU A 164 8.00 12.16 -7.44
CA LEU A 164 8.28 13.59 -7.58
C LEU A 164 9.62 13.85 -8.28
N ILE A 165 10.63 13.01 -8.06
CA ILE A 165 11.94 13.12 -8.71
C ILE A 165 11.86 12.77 -10.20
N VAL A 166 11.08 11.75 -10.57
CA VAL A 166 10.97 11.27 -11.96
C VAL A 166 9.99 12.09 -12.80
N LEU A 167 8.98 12.71 -12.16
CA LEU A 167 7.91 13.46 -12.82
C LEU A 167 8.39 14.54 -13.82
N PRO A 168 9.39 15.39 -13.52
CA PRO A 168 9.87 16.40 -14.47
C PRO A 168 10.40 15.81 -15.78
N GLY A 169 11.06 14.64 -15.72
CA GLY A 169 11.58 13.95 -16.91
C GLY A 169 10.44 13.49 -17.83
N ILE A 170 9.40 12.90 -17.25
CA ILE A 170 8.22 12.45 -18.01
C ILE A 170 7.46 13.63 -18.61
N LEU A 171 7.24 14.70 -17.83
CA LEU A 171 6.55 15.89 -18.34
C LEU A 171 7.28 16.48 -19.55
N ARG A 172 8.62 16.59 -19.50
CA ARG A 172 9.42 17.07 -20.64
C ARG A 172 9.26 16.19 -21.88
N LEU A 173 9.19 14.87 -21.72
CA LEU A 173 9.00 13.93 -22.83
C LEU A 173 7.61 14.06 -23.46
N LEU A 174 6.57 14.23 -22.64
CA LEU A 174 5.20 14.45 -23.11
C LEU A 174 5.11 15.77 -23.89
N PHE A 175 5.63 16.87 -23.34
CA PHE A 175 5.61 18.18 -24.02
C PHE A 175 6.39 18.17 -25.34
N ARG A 176 7.52 17.46 -25.43
CA ARG A 176 8.28 17.34 -26.69
C ARG A 176 7.52 16.61 -27.79
N ARG A 177 6.69 15.61 -27.45
CA ARG A 177 5.88 14.87 -28.42
C ARG A 177 4.66 15.66 -28.90
N SER A 178 4.22 16.65 -28.14
CA SER A 178 3.06 17.49 -28.48
C SER A 178 3.38 18.64 -29.43
N ILE A 179 4.65 18.87 -29.77
CA ILE A 179 5.04 19.86 -30.78
C ILE A 179 4.98 19.17 -32.15
N PRO A 180 4.00 19.48 -33.02
CA PRO A 180 3.97 18.93 -34.37
C PRO A 180 5.24 19.38 -35.11
N SER A 181 5.90 18.43 -35.78
CA SER A 181 7.00 18.74 -36.70
C SER A 181 6.50 19.71 -37.77
N PRO A 182 7.21 20.81 -38.05
CA PRO A 182 6.84 21.71 -39.14
C PRO A 182 6.82 20.92 -40.47
N PRO A 183 5.90 21.27 -41.38
CA PRO A 183 5.73 20.59 -42.66
C PRO A 183 6.97 20.68 -43.55
#